data_AF-A0AAV4JZT6-F1
#
_entry.id   AF-A0AAV4JZT6-F1
#
_cell.length_a   1.000
_cell.length_b   1.000
_cell.length_c   1.000
_cell.angle_alpha   90.00
_cell.angle_beta   90.00
_cell.angle_gamma   90.00
#
_symmetry.space_group_name_H-M   'P 1'
#
loop_
_entity.id
_entity.type
_entity.pdbx_description
1 polymer ?
#
loop_
_entity_poly.entity_id
_entity_poly.type
_entity_poly.pdbx_seq_one_letter_code
_entity_poly.pdbx_strand_id
1 'polypeptide(L)'
;MDQKPQNTLPKVVEVVPEAMRTPVYANAFRATFTPYDFEAIFAHVSTTNSVREGEFEARLTARVVLQPVLAKRMLANLKEAVEDYEQQFGEIREVEDDLHERTSSEKE
;
A
#
# COMPACT_ATOMS: atom_id res chain seq x y z
N MET A 1 48.35 2.84 21.25
CA MET A 1 47.19 3.29 20.45
C MET A 1 46.50 2.02 19.96
N ASP A 2 45.55 1.52 20.75
CA ASP A 2 44.84 0.28 20.47
C ASP A 2 43.65 0.58 19.54
N GLN A 3 43.78 0.24 18.26
CA GLN A 3 42.65 0.25 17.33
C GLN A 3 41.79 -0.99 17.60
N LYS A 4 40.57 -0.78 18.10
CA LYS A 4 39.57 -1.85 18.20
C LYS A 4 39.23 -2.39 16.79
N PRO A 5 39.11 -3.71 16.61
CA PRO A 5 38.70 -4.27 15.33
C PRO A 5 37.28 -3.81 15.01
N GLN A 6 37.15 -3.13 13.88
CA GLN A 6 35.86 -2.64 13.40
C GLN A 6 35.05 -3.84 12.91
N ASN A 7 34.05 -4.23 13.72
CA ASN A 7 33.11 -5.30 13.39
C ASN A 7 32.26 -4.85 12.18
N THR A 8 32.72 -5.20 10.99
CA THR A 8 32.00 -4.96 9.74
C THR A 8 30.97 -6.06 9.58
N LEU A 9 29.81 -5.88 10.22
CA LEU A 9 28.64 -6.70 9.92
C LEU A 9 28.38 -6.66 8.41
N PRO A 10 28.04 -7.79 7.78
CA PRO A 10 27.78 -7.82 6.35
C PRO A 10 26.65 -6.86 5.99
N LYS A 11 26.94 -5.90 5.12
CA LYS A 11 25.96 -4.97 4.58
C LYS A 11 25.09 -5.72 3.57
N VAL A 12 23.81 -5.91 3.90
CA VAL A 12 22.84 -6.43 2.94
C VAL A 12 22.65 -5.38 1.86
N VAL A 13 23.09 -5.69 0.63
CA VAL A 13 22.80 -4.87 -0.55
C VAL A 13 21.53 -5.44 -1.15
N GLU A 14 20.45 -4.66 -1.08
CA GLU A 14 19.21 -5.00 -1.74
C GLU A 14 19.38 -4.83 -3.25
N VAL A 15 19.44 -5.94 -3.98
CA VAL A 15 19.52 -5.93 -5.45
C VAL A 15 18.10 -5.90 -5.99
N VAL A 16 17.59 -4.70 -6.28
CA VAL A 16 16.32 -4.54 -6.99
C VAL A 16 16.60 -4.65 -8.49
N PRO A 17 16.09 -5.71 -9.18
CA PRO A 17 16.23 -5.84 -10.62
C PRO A 17 15.72 -4.59 -11.34
N GLU A 18 16.35 -4.23 -12.45
CA GLU A 18 15.98 -3.01 -13.19
C GLU A 18 14.50 -3.01 -13.63
N ALA A 19 13.96 -4.18 -13.97
CA ALA A 19 12.54 -4.37 -14.28
C ALA A 19 11.59 -4.08 -13.08
N MET A 20 12.09 -4.09 -11.84
CA MET A 20 11.32 -3.77 -10.63
C MET A 20 11.55 -2.34 -10.13
N ARG A 21 12.29 -1.50 -10.90
CA ARG A 21 12.49 -0.09 -10.57
C ARG A 21 11.32 0.80 -10.99
N THR A 22 10.52 0.37 -11.95
CA THR A 22 9.34 1.11 -12.37
C THR A 22 8.24 0.92 -11.34
N PRO A 23 7.81 1.98 -10.63
CA PRO A 23 6.75 1.86 -9.65
C PRO A 23 5.45 1.46 -10.34
N VAL A 24 4.67 0.62 -9.67
CA VAL A 24 3.35 0.20 -10.12
C VAL A 24 2.30 1.02 -9.39
N TYR A 25 1.54 1.82 -10.13
CA TYR A 25 0.40 2.55 -9.57
C TYR A 25 -0.83 1.64 -9.49
N ALA A 26 -1.52 1.68 -8.35
CA ALA A 26 -2.79 1.00 -8.13
C ALA A 26 -3.70 1.91 -7.29
N ASN A 27 -4.98 1.92 -7.63
CA ASN A 27 -6.03 2.64 -6.90
C ASN A 27 -7.09 1.70 -6.31
N ALA A 28 -6.90 0.38 -6.49
CA ALA A 28 -7.71 -0.64 -5.86
C ALA A 28 -6.81 -1.73 -5.27
N PHE A 29 -7.20 -2.25 -4.12
CA PHE A 29 -6.49 -3.30 -3.41
C PHE A 29 -7.47 -4.34 -2.88
N ARG A 30 -7.07 -5.62 -2.95
CA ARG A 30 -7.79 -6.72 -2.32
C ARG A 30 -6.79 -7.71 -1.74
N ALA A 31 -7.05 -8.15 -0.51
CA ALA A 31 -6.36 -9.27 0.10
C ALA A 31 -7.25 -10.51 0.16
N THR A 32 -6.67 -11.69 -0.09
CA THR A 32 -7.31 -12.99 0.16
C THR A 32 -6.29 -13.93 0.80
N PHE A 33 -6.73 -15.09 1.31
CA PHE A 33 -5.83 -16.03 1.98
C PHE A 33 -6.30 -17.48 1.81
N THR A 34 -5.33 -18.37 1.97
CA THR A 34 -5.49 -19.81 2.17
C THR A 34 -4.82 -20.20 3.49
N PRO A 35 -4.87 -21.47 3.95
CA PRO A 35 -4.12 -21.90 5.13
C PRO A 35 -2.60 -21.72 5.03
N TYR A 36 -2.06 -21.59 3.81
CA TYR A 36 -0.61 -21.56 3.57
C TYR A 36 -0.10 -20.21 3.09
N ASP A 37 -0.95 -19.43 2.42
CA ASP A 37 -0.54 -18.22 1.71
C ASP A 37 -1.55 -17.09 1.85
N PHE A 38 -1.04 -15.86 1.85
CA PHE A 38 -1.78 -14.63 1.64
C PHE A 38 -1.55 -14.13 0.23
N GLU A 39 -2.58 -13.58 -0.38
CA GLU A 39 -2.51 -12.98 -1.69
C GLU A 39 -2.97 -11.53 -1.63
N ALA A 40 -2.09 -10.62 -2.04
CA ALA A 40 -2.34 -9.19 -2.18
C ALA A 40 -2.45 -8.85 -3.67
N ILE A 41 -3.61 -8.36 -4.07
CA ILE A 41 -3.99 -8.06 -5.44
C ILE A 41 -4.13 -6.55 -5.56
N PHE A 42 -3.32 -5.94 -6.42
CA PHE A 42 -3.34 -4.52 -6.71
C PHE A 42 -3.87 -4.31 -8.13
N ALA A 43 -4.86 -3.44 -8.27
CA ALA A 43 -5.49 -3.17 -9.55
C ALA A 43 -5.61 -1.66 -9.79
N HIS A 44 -5.70 -1.31 -11.07
CA HIS A 44 -6.10 0.00 -11.54
C HIS A 44 -7.52 -0.08 -12.10
N VAL A 45 -8.46 0.55 -11.41
CA VAL A 45 -9.85 0.71 -11.84
C VAL A 45 -9.97 2.00 -12.63
N SER A 46 -10.35 1.90 -13.91
CA SER A 46 -10.59 3.04 -14.78
C SER A 46 -12.09 3.30 -14.89
N THR A 47 -12.50 4.55 -14.65
CA THR A 47 -13.88 5.01 -14.84
C THR A 47 -14.15 5.54 -16.25
N THR A 48 -13.11 5.68 -17.07
CA THR A 48 -13.22 6.22 -18.43
C THR A 48 -13.50 5.15 -19.47
N ASN A 49 -13.19 3.89 -19.16
CA ASN A 49 -13.40 2.73 -20.03
C ASN A 49 -14.44 1.81 -19.40
N SER A 50 -15.69 2.27 -19.35
CA SER A 50 -16.80 1.43 -18.91
C SER A 50 -17.08 0.37 -19.96
N VAL A 51 -16.99 -0.91 -19.58
CA VAL A 51 -17.27 -2.04 -20.49
C VAL A 51 -18.78 -2.11 -20.79
N ARG A 52 -19.60 -1.71 -19.81
CA ARG A 52 -21.06 -1.55 -19.87
C ARG A 52 -21.52 -0.44 -18.92
N GLU A 53 -22.75 0.02 -19.06
CA GLU A 53 -23.35 0.99 -18.14
C GLU A 53 -23.36 0.43 -16.70
N GLY A 54 -22.63 1.09 -15.79
CA GLY A 54 -22.46 0.64 -14.41
C GLY A 54 -21.33 -0.37 -14.15
N GLU A 55 -20.60 -0.81 -15.17
CA GLU A 55 -19.45 -1.72 -15.03
C GLU A 55 -18.12 -0.97 -15.21
N PHE A 56 -17.24 -1.07 -14.22
CA PHE A 56 -15.87 -0.52 -14.27
C PHE A 56 -14.87 -1.57 -14.74
N GLU A 57 -13.94 -1.19 -15.62
CA GLU A 57 -12.81 -2.04 -15.99
C GLU A 57 -11.72 -1.95 -14.92
N ALA A 58 -11.39 -3.09 -14.28
CA ALA A 58 -10.28 -3.22 -13.36
C ALA A 58 -9.13 -3.99 -14.04
N ARG A 59 -7.99 -3.35 -14.23
CA ARG A 59 -6.77 -4.01 -14.72
C ARG A 59 -5.90 -4.43 -13.55
N LEU A 60 -5.59 -5.72 -13.46
CA LEU A 60 -4.62 -6.23 -12.49
C LEU A 60 -3.24 -5.63 -12.79
N THR A 61 -2.66 -4.93 -11.82
CA THR A 61 -1.35 -4.28 -11.97
C THR A 61 -0.25 -5.05 -11.26
N ALA A 62 -0.55 -5.65 -10.10
CA ALA A 62 0.38 -6.54 -9.41
C ALA A 62 -0.36 -7.59 -8.57
N ARG A 63 0.26 -8.76 -8.43
CA ARG A 63 -0.19 -9.84 -7.56
C ARG A 63 0.99 -10.33 -6.74
N VAL A 64 0.88 -10.23 -5.43
CA VAL A 64 1.92 -10.61 -4.48
C VAL A 64 1.42 -11.74 -3.62
N VAL A 65 2.18 -12.85 -3.58
CA VAL A 65 1.91 -13.99 -2.70
C VAL A 65 2.89 -13.95 -1.54
N LEU A 66 2.37 -14.05 -0.32
CA LEU A 66 3.11 -13.89 0.91
C LEU A 66 2.86 -15.08 1.83
N GLN A 67 3.89 -15.51 2.55
CA GLN A 67 3.71 -16.37 3.70
C GLN A 67 2.95 -15.62 4.80
N PRO A 68 2.15 -16.29 5.65
CA PRO A 68 1.33 -15.64 6.69
C PRO A 68 2.12 -14.73 7.63
N VAL A 69 3.33 -15.14 8.02
CA VAL A 69 4.21 -14.33 8.89
C VAL A 69 4.65 -13.04 8.18
N LEU A 70 4.92 -13.11 6.88
CA LEU A 70 5.33 -11.95 6.10
C LEU A 70 4.16 -11.00 5.86
N ALA A 71 2.95 -11.52 5.62
CA ALA A 71 1.75 -10.70 5.53
C ALA A 71 1.48 -9.89 6.81
N LYS A 72 1.67 -10.51 7.98
CA LYS A 72 1.56 -9.81 9.27
C LYS A 72 2.59 -8.69 9.42
N ARG A 73 3.84 -8.94 9.01
CA ARG A 73 4.91 -7.92 9.05
C ARG A 73 4.63 -6.78 8.07
N MET A 74 4.17 -7.10 6.86
CA MET A 74 3.78 -6.11 5.86
C MET A 74 2.69 -5.18 6.41
N LEU A 75 1.65 -5.73 7.05
CA LEU A 75 0.60 -4.93 7.67
C LEU A 75 1.14 -4.00 8.77
N ALA A 76 2.04 -4.49 9.63
CA ALA A 76 2.62 -3.67 10.69
C ALA A 76 3.41 -2.49 10.11
N ASN A 77 4.29 -2.75 9.15
CA ASN A 77 5.08 -1.70 8.49
C ASN A 77 4.19 -0.70 7.73
N LEU A 78 3.10 -1.18 7.10
CA LEU A 78 2.17 -0.29 6.39
C LEU A 78 1.42 0.61 7.36
N LYS A 79 1.01 0.10 8.53
CA LYS A 79 0.35 0.91 9.56
C LYS A 79 1.27 2.01 10.08
N GLU A 80 2.51 1.66 10.42
CA GLU A 80 3.52 2.64 10.88
C GLU A 80 3.74 3.73 9.81
N ALA A 81 3.88 3.34 8.55
CA ALA A 81 4.04 4.31 7.45
C ALA A 81 2.82 5.23 7.24
N VAL A 82 1.60 4.73 7.48
CA VAL A 82 0.38 5.55 7.44
C VAL A 82 0.34 6.53 8.62
N GLU A 83 0.64 6.06 9.82
CA GLU A 83 0.71 6.90 11.03
C GLU A 83 1.75 8.03 10.86
N ASP A 84 2.93 7.70 10.35
CA ASP A 84 3.99 8.68 10.04
C ASP A 84 3.52 9.71 8.98
N TYR A 85 2.84 9.24 7.93
CA TYR A 85 2.28 10.11 6.90
C TYR A 85 1.25 11.07 7.50
N GLU A 86 0.31 10.58 8.29
CA GLU A 86 -0.75 11.41 8.87
C GLU A 86 -0.22 12.42 9.88
N GLN A 87 0.80 12.05 10.65
CA GLN A 87 1.50 12.98 11.54
C GLN A 87 2.16 14.13 10.77
N GLN A 88 2.68 13.87 9.58
CA GLN A 88 3.42 14.85 8.78
C GLN A 88 2.53 15.68 7.85
N PHE A 89 1.48 15.08 7.28
CA PHE A 89 0.70 15.66 6.18
C PHE A 89 -0.79 15.86 6.52
N GLY A 90 -1.23 15.41 7.70
CA GLY A 90 -2.63 15.45 8.12
C GLY A 90 -3.36 14.13 7.88
N GLU A 91 -4.48 13.98 8.58
CA GLU A 91 -5.32 12.78 8.58
C GLU A 91 -5.83 12.41 7.18
N ILE A 92 -5.75 11.12 6.84
CA ILE A 92 -6.35 10.57 5.63
C ILE A 92 -7.85 10.41 5.90
N ARG A 93 -8.65 11.28 5.28
CA ARG A 93 -10.11 11.23 5.39
C ARG A 93 -10.71 10.40 4.26
N GLU A 94 -11.69 9.57 4.59
CA GLU A 94 -12.53 8.96 3.56
C GLU A 94 -13.50 10.02 3.02
N VAL A 95 -13.79 9.97 1.72
CA VAL A 95 -14.61 10.99 1.02
C VAL A 95 -16.03 11.10 1.61
N GLU A 96 -16.49 10.10 2.36
CA GLU A 96 -17.78 10.12 3.06
C GLU A 96 -17.81 11.11 4.26
N ASP A 97 -16.68 11.36 4.92
CA ASP A 97 -16.61 12.26 6.08
C ASP A 97 -16.76 13.75 5.69
N ASP A 98 -16.27 14.14 4.51
CA ASP A 98 -16.35 15.51 4.00
C ASP A 98 -17.78 15.95 3.63
N LEU A 99 -18.68 15.00 3.36
CA LEU A 99 -20.10 15.29 3.06
C LEU A 99 -20.90 15.63 4.32
N HIS A 100 -20.52 15.05 5.47
CA HIS A 100 -21.18 15.34 6.74
C HIS A 100 -20.73 16.67 7.37
N GLU A 101 -19.48 17.11 7.15
CA GLU A 101 -19.02 18.44 7.58
C GLU A 101 -19.70 19.57 6.79
N ARG A 102 -19.84 19.45 5.46
CA ARG A 102 -20.46 20.49 4.61
C ARG A 102 -21.94 20.72 4.92
N THR A 103 -22.69 19.66 5.19
CA THR A 103 -24.12 19.76 5.52
C THR A 103 -24.38 20.32 6.91
N SER A 104 -23.38 20.30 7.80
CA SER A 104 -23.46 20.85 9.15
C SER A 104 -23.08 22.34 9.19
N SER A 105 -22.19 22.80 8.32
CA SER A 105 -21.81 24.22 8.19
C SER A 105 -22.85 25.11 7.48
N GLU A 106 -23.81 24.52 6.75
CA GLU A 106 -24.88 25.26 6.06
C GLU A 106 -26.10 25.56 6.96
N LYS A 107 -26.05 25.22 8.25
CA LYS A 107 -27.14 25.41 9.21
C LYS A 107 -26.87 26.43 10.33
N GLU A 108 -25.78 27.18 10.29
CA GLU A 108 -25.56 28.35 11.17
C GLU A 108 -25.79 29.69 10.46
#